data_AF-A0A4S2H4B1-F1
#
_entry.id   AF-A0A4S2H4B1-F1
#
_cell.length_a   1.000
_cell.length_b   1.000
_cell.length_c   1.000
_cell.angle_alpha   90.00
_cell.angle_beta   90.00
_cell.angle_gamma   90.00
#
_symmetry.space_group_name_H-M   'P 1'
#
loop_
_entity.id
_entity.type
_entity.pdbx_description
1 polymer ?
#
loop_
_entity_poly.entity_id
_entity_poly.type
_entity_poly.pdbx_seq_one_letter_code
_entity_poly.pdbx_strand_id
1 'polypeptide(L)'
;MAFSDWTLIAPNCLKLRLGPLDQVRDQINAFLLLPSLARENALAAALVDIRDCEPHPIQRAPEVAVFHIAHELRDSSLHFLAIADEGYRKAWWRYMIPSLQALGMRAKLFGSVRRAERWVCHRGLIVREPVRHFVELPEAASEGSS
;
A
#
# COMPACT_ATOMS: atom_id res chain seq x y z
N MET A 1 -1.88 -12.92 -17.10
CA MET A 1 -1.36 -11.55 -17.25
C MET A 1 -0.11 -11.45 -16.41
N ALA A 2 1.03 -11.09 -17.00
CA ALA A 2 2.25 -10.87 -16.25
C ALA A 2 2.15 -9.50 -15.55
N PHE A 3 2.41 -9.47 -14.24
CA PHE A 3 2.35 -8.28 -13.39
C PHE A 3 3.55 -7.32 -13.63
N SER A 4 3.82 -7.03 -14.91
CA SER A 4 4.98 -6.27 -15.39
C SER A 4 4.89 -4.76 -15.18
N ASP A 5 3.78 -4.26 -14.61
CA ASP A 5 3.45 -2.83 -14.65
C ASP A 5 3.93 -2.03 -13.42
N TRP A 6 4.58 -2.70 -12.47
CA TRP A 6 5.21 -2.03 -11.34
C TRP A 6 6.56 -1.42 -11.74
N THR A 7 6.66 -0.10 -11.64
CA THR A 7 7.88 0.65 -11.96
C THR A 7 8.49 1.23 -10.70
N LEU A 8 9.81 1.07 -10.52
CA LEU A 8 10.55 1.73 -9.45
C LEU A 8 10.67 3.23 -9.74
N ILE A 9 10.18 4.07 -8.82
CA ILE A 9 10.21 5.54 -8.95
C ILE A 9 11.11 6.22 -7.91
N ALA A 10 11.56 5.48 -6.89
CA ALA A 10 12.61 5.83 -5.94
C ALA A 10 13.16 4.53 -5.28
N PRO A 11 14.31 4.56 -4.58
CA PRO A 11 14.99 3.35 -4.09
C PRO A 11 14.12 2.33 -3.34
N ASN A 12 13.11 2.77 -2.58
CA ASN A 12 12.18 1.90 -1.83
C ASN A 12 10.71 2.20 -2.19
N CYS A 13 10.46 2.67 -3.41
CA CYS A 13 9.14 3.13 -3.83
C CYS A 13 8.77 2.61 -5.21
N LEU A 14 7.71 1.80 -5.26
CA LEU A 14 7.11 1.37 -6.52
C LEU A 14 5.91 2.25 -6.89
N LYS A 15 5.63 2.29 -8.19
CA LYS A 15 4.43 2.85 -8.78
C LYS A 15 3.77 1.80 -9.67
N LEU A 16 2.46 1.66 -9.55
CA LEU A 16 1.63 0.99 -10.53
C LEU A 16 0.71 2.02 -11.17
N ARG A 17 0.49 1.91 -12.48
CA ARG A 17 -0.63 2.58 -13.16
C ARG A 17 -1.62 1.52 -13.60
N LEU A 18 -2.85 1.63 -13.13
CA LEU A 18 -3.96 0.82 -13.58
C LEU A 18 -4.67 1.55 -14.72
N GLY A 19 -5.01 0.81 -15.78
CA GLY A 19 -5.62 1.29 -17.00
C GLY A 19 -7.15 1.25 -16.98
N PRO A 20 -7.78 1.74 -18.06
CA PRO A 20 -9.24 1.80 -18.19
C PRO A 20 -9.90 0.43 -18.42
N LEU A 21 -9.12 -0.57 -18.84
CA LEU A 21 -9.61 -1.93 -19.09
C LEU A 21 -9.49 -2.84 -17.87
N ASP A 22 -8.85 -2.36 -16.79
CA ASP A 22 -8.64 -3.16 -15.59
C ASP A 22 -9.95 -3.31 -14.82
N GLN A 23 -10.39 -4.55 -14.67
CA GLN A 23 -11.62 -4.85 -13.95
C GLN A 23 -11.41 -4.62 -12.45
N VAL A 24 -12.50 -4.48 -11.69
CA VAL A 24 -12.45 -4.38 -10.21
C VAL A 24 -11.57 -5.47 -9.59
N ARG A 25 -11.63 -6.69 -10.13
CA ARG A 25 -10.79 -7.81 -9.69
C ARG A 25 -9.30 -7.53 -9.87
N ASP A 26 -8.90 -6.97 -11.02
CA ASP A 26 -7.51 -6.65 -11.31
C ASP A 26 -7.01 -5.51 -10.42
N GLN A 27 -7.86 -4.51 -10.21
CA GLN A 27 -7.59 -3.42 -9.28
C GLN A 27 -7.38 -3.96 -7.86
N ILE A 28 -8.27 -4.83 -7.35
CA ILE A 28 -8.14 -5.47 -6.02
C ILE A 28 -6.86 -6.30 -5.95
N ASN A 29 -6.60 -7.15 -6.95
CA ASN A 29 -5.41 -7.99 -7.00
C ASN A 29 -4.12 -7.17 -6.94
N ALA A 30 -4.08 -6.01 -7.61
CA ALA A 30 -2.93 -5.12 -7.54
C ALA A 30 -2.60 -4.69 -6.10
N PHE A 31 -3.61 -4.36 -5.29
CA PHE A 31 -3.38 -4.04 -3.88
C PHE A 31 -3.01 -5.28 -3.05
N LEU A 32 -3.58 -6.44 -3.33
CA LEU A 32 -3.24 -7.69 -2.64
C LEU A 32 -1.80 -8.17 -2.92
N LEU A 33 -1.17 -7.73 -4.01
CA LEU A 33 0.23 -8.05 -4.31
C LEU A 33 1.25 -7.18 -3.59
N LEU A 34 0.85 -5.98 -3.14
CA LEU A 34 1.74 -5.03 -2.49
C LEU A 34 2.50 -5.61 -1.29
N PRO A 35 1.90 -6.40 -0.37
CA PRO A 35 2.62 -7.00 0.75
C PRO A 35 3.80 -7.87 0.32
N SER A 36 3.60 -8.75 -0.67
CA SER A 36 4.65 -9.63 -1.20
C SER A 36 5.74 -8.82 -1.89
N LEU A 37 5.37 -7.87 -2.75
CA LEU A 37 6.31 -6.98 -3.43
C LEU A 37 7.14 -6.16 -2.43
N ALA A 38 6.49 -5.66 -1.38
CA ALA A 38 7.15 -4.88 -0.34
C ALA A 38 8.20 -5.71 0.41
N ARG A 39 7.87 -6.95 0.75
CA ARG A 39 8.80 -7.87 1.42
C ARG A 39 9.99 -8.24 0.53
N GLU A 40 9.73 -8.62 -0.71
CA GLU A 40 10.77 -9.10 -1.65
C GLU A 40 11.74 -7.99 -2.07
N ASN A 41 11.26 -6.74 -2.15
CA ASN A 41 12.03 -5.61 -2.66
C ASN A 41 12.34 -4.55 -1.58
N ALA A 42 12.13 -4.89 -0.30
CA ALA A 42 12.33 -3.99 0.84
C ALA A 42 11.66 -2.60 0.65
N LEU A 43 10.44 -2.59 0.11
CA LEU A 43 9.73 -1.34 -0.18
C LEU A 43 9.16 -0.75 1.10
N ALA A 44 9.25 0.58 1.19
CA ALA A 44 8.67 1.36 2.27
C ALA A 44 7.47 2.20 1.81
N ALA A 45 7.36 2.44 0.49
CA ALA A 45 6.32 3.26 -0.09
C ALA A 45 5.79 2.67 -1.41
N ALA A 46 4.52 2.93 -1.70
CA ALA A 46 3.94 2.62 -3.01
C ALA A 46 2.97 3.70 -3.45
N LEU A 47 2.86 3.85 -4.78
CA LEU A 47 1.86 4.66 -5.44
C LEU A 47 1.01 3.77 -6.36
N VAL A 48 -0.31 3.85 -6.21
CA VAL A 48 -1.25 3.29 -7.17
C VAL A 48 -1.93 4.45 -7.90
N ASP A 49 -1.60 4.62 -9.17
CA ASP A 49 -2.18 5.59 -10.09
C ASP A 49 -3.39 4.96 -10.77
N ILE A 50 -4.58 5.43 -10.39
CA ILE A 50 -5.87 4.91 -10.85
C ILE A 50 -6.63 5.92 -11.68
N ARG A 51 -5.95 6.95 -12.19
CA ARG A 51 -6.61 8.07 -12.90
C ARG A 51 -7.45 7.60 -14.10
N ASP A 52 -7.07 6.49 -14.72
CA ASP A 52 -7.74 5.97 -15.91
C ASP A 52 -8.73 4.84 -15.60
N CYS A 53 -8.79 4.35 -14.35
CA CYS A 53 -9.68 3.26 -13.98
C CYS A 53 -11.15 3.67 -13.97
N GLU A 54 -12.03 2.76 -14.39
CA GLU A 54 -13.46 2.94 -14.21
C GLU A 54 -13.83 2.95 -12.70
N PRO A 55 -14.55 3.97 -12.21
CA PRO A 55 -14.94 4.06 -10.80
C PRO A 55 -16.08 3.10 -10.49
N HIS A 56 -15.77 2.07 -9.71
CA HIS A 56 -16.80 1.16 -9.21
C HIS A 56 -17.22 1.53 -7.77
N PRO A 57 -18.53 1.67 -7.50
CA PRO A 57 -19.02 1.97 -6.17
C PRO A 57 -18.67 0.85 -5.19
N ILE A 58 -18.57 1.18 -3.91
CA ILE A 58 -18.40 0.15 -2.88
C ILE A 58 -19.67 -0.70 -2.79
N GLN A 59 -19.48 -2.00 -2.93
CA GLN A 59 -20.49 -3.04 -2.75
C GLN A 59 -19.88 -4.13 -1.85
N ARG A 60 -20.64 -5.16 -1.49
CA ARG A 60 -20.17 -6.23 -0.58
C ARG A 60 -18.79 -6.79 -0.92
N ALA A 61 -18.52 -7.11 -2.19
CA ALA A 61 -17.23 -7.70 -2.58
C ALA A 61 -16.05 -6.71 -2.43
N PRO A 62 -16.10 -5.48 -2.98
CA PRO A 62 -15.07 -4.46 -2.70
C PRO A 62 -14.95 -4.09 -1.22
N GLU A 63 -16.03 -4.11 -0.44
CA GLU A 63 -16.00 -3.82 0.99
C GLU A 63 -15.18 -4.86 1.77
N VAL A 64 -15.43 -6.15 1.55
CA VAL A 64 -14.63 -7.24 2.14
C VAL A 64 -13.17 -7.13 1.70
N ALA A 65 -12.93 -6.83 0.42
CA ALA A 65 -11.59 -6.66 -0.11
C ALA A 65 -10.85 -5.50 0.56
N VAL A 66 -11.50 -4.37 0.85
CA VAL A 66 -10.88 -3.23 1.55
C VAL A 66 -10.32 -3.65 2.90
N PHE A 67 -11.11 -4.38 3.70
CA PHE A 67 -10.65 -4.86 5.01
C PHE A 67 -9.53 -5.88 4.88
N HIS A 68 -9.66 -6.83 3.94
CA HIS A 68 -8.64 -7.85 3.72
C HIS A 68 -7.31 -7.22 3.28
N ILE A 69 -7.32 -6.36 2.25
CA ILE A 69 -6.13 -5.63 1.78
C ILE A 69 -5.50 -4.84 2.94
N ALA A 70 -6.30 -4.13 3.73
CA ALA A 70 -5.77 -3.33 4.84
C ALA A 70 -5.07 -4.21 5.88
N HIS A 71 -5.62 -5.38 6.17
CA HIS A 71 -5.01 -6.32 7.11
C HIS A 71 -3.69 -6.89 6.58
N GLU A 72 -3.64 -7.31 5.31
CA GLU A 72 -2.43 -7.81 4.67
C GLU A 72 -1.31 -6.76 4.60
N LEU A 73 -1.67 -5.49 4.37
CA LEU A 73 -0.72 -4.39 4.32
C LEU A 73 -0.16 -4.00 5.69
N ARG A 74 -0.94 -4.19 6.77
CA ARG A 74 -0.50 -3.89 8.15
C ARG A 74 0.77 -4.65 8.53
N ASP A 75 0.87 -5.91 8.12
CA ASP A 75 1.97 -6.80 8.47
C ASP A 75 3.11 -6.78 7.43
N SER A 76 3.08 -5.78 6.53
CA SER A 76 4.10 -5.58 5.49
C SER A 76 5.12 -4.50 5.87
N SER A 77 6.24 -4.42 5.15
CA SER A 77 7.22 -3.33 5.29
C SER A 77 6.73 -1.99 4.70
N LEU A 78 5.54 -1.98 4.08
CA LEU A 78 4.99 -0.81 3.41
C LEU A 78 4.40 0.17 4.44
N HIS A 79 5.05 1.31 4.64
CA HIS A 79 4.58 2.33 5.59
C HIS A 79 3.74 3.43 4.94
N PHE A 80 3.97 3.67 3.65
CA PHE A 80 3.34 4.76 2.90
C PHE A 80 2.60 4.22 1.67
N LEU A 81 1.33 4.57 1.53
CA LEU A 81 0.57 4.31 0.31
C LEU A 81 -0.06 5.60 -0.19
N ALA A 82 0.25 5.97 -1.42
CA ALA A 82 -0.51 6.97 -2.13
C ALA A 82 -1.44 6.32 -3.15
N ILE A 83 -2.67 6.81 -3.20
CA ILE A 83 -3.60 6.53 -4.29
C ILE A 83 -3.79 7.84 -5.04
N ALA A 84 -3.60 7.84 -6.36
CA ALA A 84 -3.80 9.01 -7.18
C ALA A 84 -5.04 8.87 -8.08
N ASP A 85 -6.03 9.72 -7.84
CA ASP A 85 -7.32 9.75 -8.50
C ASP A 85 -7.66 11.20 -8.85
N GLU A 86 -7.27 11.65 -10.04
CA GLU A 86 -7.43 13.05 -10.49
C GLU A 86 -8.90 13.49 -10.58
N GLY A 87 -9.82 12.53 -10.73
CA GLY A 87 -11.27 12.80 -10.74
C GLY A 87 -11.94 12.81 -9.37
N TYR A 88 -11.22 12.47 -8.28
CA TYR A 88 -11.80 12.23 -6.94
C TYR A 88 -13.12 11.45 -7.00
N ARG A 89 -13.14 10.37 -7.78
CA ARG A 89 -14.38 9.67 -8.15
C ARG A 89 -14.93 8.92 -6.95
N LYS A 90 -16.26 8.74 -6.87
CA LYS A 90 -16.90 7.98 -5.78
C LYS A 90 -16.72 6.47 -6.03
N ALA A 91 -15.61 5.91 -5.58
CA ALA A 91 -15.26 4.52 -5.81
C ALA A 91 -14.67 3.82 -4.57
N TRP A 92 -14.61 2.49 -4.62
CA TRP A 92 -14.24 1.63 -3.49
C TRP A 92 -12.86 1.92 -2.91
N TRP A 93 -11.87 2.31 -3.73
CA TRP A 93 -10.52 2.63 -3.26
C TRP A 93 -10.46 3.82 -2.30
N ARG A 94 -11.49 4.67 -2.25
CA ARG A 94 -11.54 5.77 -1.27
C ARG A 94 -11.70 5.27 0.16
N TYR A 95 -12.29 4.09 0.34
CA TYR A 95 -12.46 3.45 1.63
C TYR A 95 -11.18 2.75 2.10
N MET A 96 -10.21 2.51 1.20
CA MET A 96 -8.88 2.03 1.59
C MET A 96 -8.17 3.00 2.52
N ILE A 97 -8.23 4.31 2.24
CA ILE A 97 -7.47 5.31 2.99
C ILE A 97 -7.80 5.31 4.49
N PRO A 98 -9.07 5.45 4.93
CA PRO A 98 -9.40 5.41 6.35
C PRO A 98 -9.08 4.04 6.98
N SER A 99 -9.34 2.92 6.28
CA SER A 99 -9.04 1.57 6.79
C SER A 99 -7.55 1.37 7.05
N LEU A 100 -6.69 1.85 6.16
CA LEU A 100 -5.24 1.77 6.30
C LEU A 100 -4.72 2.71 7.40
N GLN A 101 -5.28 3.91 7.50
CA GLN A 101 -4.93 4.88 8.56
C GLN A 101 -5.29 4.35 9.95
N ALA A 102 -6.43 3.66 10.10
CA ALA A 102 -6.83 3.02 11.35
C ALA A 102 -5.84 1.95 11.83
N LEU A 103 -5.06 1.36 10.91
CA LEU A 103 -4.01 0.37 11.20
C LEU A 103 -2.61 0.99 11.31
N GLY A 104 -2.51 2.32 11.41
CA GLY A 104 -1.25 3.05 11.59
C GLY A 104 -0.46 3.31 10.31
N MET A 105 -0.96 2.87 9.16
CA MET A 105 -0.30 3.11 7.88
C MET A 105 -0.51 4.55 7.42
N ARG A 106 0.52 5.17 6.84
CA ARG A 106 0.42 6.53 6.29
C ARG A 106 -0.15 6.43 4.88
N ALA A 107 -1.47 6.35 4.77
CA ALA A 107 -2.18 6.32 3.49
C ALA A 107 -2.75 7.70 3.12
N LYS A 108 -2.72 8.07 1.84
CA LYS A 108 -3.32 9.33 1.37
C LYS A 108 -3.84 9.26 -0.07
N LEU A 109 -5.00 9.86 -0.30
CA LEU A 109 -5.57 10.09 -1.64
C LEU A 109 -5.09 11.45 -2.19
N PHE A 110 -4.75 11.48 -3.48
CA PHE A 110 -4.31 12.68 -4.19
C PHE A 110 -5.09 12.86 -5.49
N GLY A 111 -5.59 14.07 -5.75
CA GLY A 111 -6.12 14.45 -7.07
C GLY A 111 -5.07 14.89 -8.09
N SER A 112 -3.81 14.55 -7.87
CA SER A 112 -2.73 14.86 -8.81
C SER A 112 -1.63 13.84 -8.65
N VAL A 113 -1.32 13.12 -9.74
CA VAL A 113 -0.30 12.08 -9.68
C VAL A 113 1.08 12.66 -9.36
N ARG A 114 1.42 13.81 -9.94
CA ARG A 114 2.68 14.49 -9.64
C ARG A 114 2.82 14.90 -8.16
N ARG A 115 1.71 15.17 -7.47
CA ARG A 115 1.73 15.44 -6.02
C ARG A 115 1.88 14.14 -5.23
N ALA A 116 1.19 13.09 -5.65
CA ALA A 116 1.28 11.75 -5.07
C ALA A 116 2.72 11.21 -5.14
N GLU A 117 3.32 11.21 -6.34
CA GLU A 117 4.70 10.81 -6.61
C GLU A 117 5.70 11.56 -5.73
N ARG A 118 5.65 12.89 -5.72
CA ARG A 118 6.54 13.69 -4.86
C ARG A 118 6.41 13.31 -3.39
N TRP A 119 5.19 13.08 -2.93
CA TRP A 119 4.93 12.70 -1.55
C TRP A 119 5.49 11.32 -1.21
N VAL A 120 5.27 10.29 -2.05
CA VAL A 120 5.81 8.95 -1.80
C VAL A 120 7.31 8.87 -2.00
N CYS A 121 7.88 9.52 -3.02
CA CYS A 121 9.33 9.49 -3.27
C CYS A 121 10.09 10.17 -2.12
N HIS A 122 9.61 11.32 -1.65
CA HIS A 122 10.26 11.99 -0.50
C HIS A 122 10.20 11.13 0.76
N ARG A 123 9.09 10.43 1.00
CA ARG A 123 8.93 9.55 2.18
C ARG A 123 9.68 8.24 2.06
N GLY A 124 9.73 7.65 0.87
CA GLY A 124 10.54 6.46 0.57
C GLY A 124 12.04 6.70 0.78
N LEU A 125 12.50 7.95 0.69
CA LEU A 125 13.87 8.36 1.01
C LEU A 125 14.11 8.62 2.51
N ILE A 126 13.06 8.93 3.28
CA ILE A 126 13.15 9.22 4.72
C ILE A 126 13.18 7.94 5.56
N VAL A 127 12.68 6.82 5.03
CA VAL A 127 12.88 5.51 5.66
C VAL A 127 14.32 5.08 5.41
N ARG A 128 15.24 5.67 6.20
CA ARG A 128 16.68 5.38 6.20
C ARG A 128 17.10 4.31 7.20
N GLU A 129 16.15 3.69 7.89
CA GLU A 129 16.43 2.53 8.72
C GLU A 129 15.51 1.37 8.32
N PRO A 130 16.03 0.13 8.26
CA PRO A 130 15.17 -1.04 8.16
C PRO A 130 14.25 -1.04 9.38
N VAL A 131 13.01 -1.51 9.22
CA VAL A 131 12.08 -1.73 10.32
C VAL A 131 12.71 -2.68 11.33
N ARG A 132 13.44 -2.13 12.31
CA ARG A 132 13.86 -2.81 13.52
C ARG A 132 12.80 -2.54 14.58
N HIS A 133 11.64 -3.17 14.40
CA HIS A 133 10.89 -3.59 15.57
C HIS A 133 11.09 -5.09 15.68
N PHE A 134 12.20 -5.46 16.33
CA PHE A 134 12.19 -6.68 17.09
C PHE A 134 11.04 -6.53 18.10
N VAL A 135 10.07 -7.43 18.03
CA VAL A 135 9.36 -7.80 19.24
C VAL A 135 10.46 -8.31 20.16
N GLU A 136 10.85 -7.53 21.16
CA GLU A 136 11.54 -8.09 22.31
C GLU A 136 10.58 -9.12 22.90
N LEU A 137 10.83 -10.39 22.59
CA LEU A 137 10.30 -11.47 23.41
C LEU A 137 10.79 -11.17 24.82
N PRO A 138 9.91 -11.18 25.84
CA PRO A 138 10.38 -11.05 27.22
C PRO A 138 11.44 -12.11 27.43
N GLU A 139 12.62 -11.69 27.92
CA GLU A 139 13.65 -12.60 28.40
C GLU A 139 12.96 -13.57 29.35
N ALA A 140 12.81 -14.82 28.91
CA ALA A 140 12.49 -15.89 29.82
C ALA A 140 13.60 -15.89 30.85
N ALA A 141 13.22 -15.56 32.09
CA ALA A 141 14.08 -15.38 33.22
C ALA A 141 15.23 -16.39 33.21
N SER A 142 16.44 -15.87 33.24
CA SER A 142 17.61 -16.59 33.68
C SER A 142 17.40 -17.02 35.13
N GLU A 143 16.74 -18.15 35.35
CA GLU A 143 16.91 -18.92 36.58
C GLU A 143 18.18 -19.74 36.42
N GLY A 144 19.28 -19.14 36.86
CA GLY A 144 20.43 -19.90 37.32
C GLY A 144 20.16 -20.49 38.71
N SER A 145 21.03 -21.42 39.10
CA SER A 145 21.08 -22.15 40.38
C SER A 145 20.12 -23.35 40.42
N SER A 146 20.58 -24.60 40.50
CA SER A 146 21.82 -25.18 41.03
C SER A 146 22.03 -26.58 40.47
#